data_AF-A0A952B9C3-F1
#
_entry.id   AF-A0A952B9C3-F1
#
_cell.length_a   1.000
_cell.length_b   1.000
_cell.length_c   1.000
_cell.angle_alpha   90.00
_cell.angle_beta   90.00
_cell.angle_gamma   90.00
#
_symmetry.space_group_name_H-M   'P 1'
#
loop_
_entity.id
_entity.type
_entity.pdbx_description
1 polymer ?
#
loop_
_entity_poly.entity_id
_entity_poly.type
_entity_poly.pdbx_seq_one_letter_code
_entity_poly.pdbx_strand_id
1 'polypeptide(L)'
;MGIDEKSTIGVLIEMRSVGTKYNLKNIFGTSSARTGFSLAEIITSLTIGSMVLVAVLVVYNRAERSAAAVTRKLDGSRLLSEVMQRIAEDLDGIIATGADTKINIENKFENGFPTAKLTITRTIFDSKNQEQIFENIIWQTSYDFESNVDGLVLYRSHSGIAMEDKVLDKNKDDWERGLFVPICAGITFFRIKVPWGETYLDKWTSTSLPPGIEVTISSAEPFKTVGGTLDVPEEGKVIRTIAIDRTRKIKFTVEKSGTAEGEEKEQVNEPLPDGKKSQPNSPKKTKEVRR
;
A
#
# COMPACT_ATOMS: atom_id res chain seq x y z
N MET A 1 -3.95 58.01 49.06
CA MET A 1 -4.55 58.70 50.22
C MET A 1 -3.90 58.09 51.46
N GLY A 2 -3.17 58.89 52.25
CA GLY A 2 -2.51 58.54 53.54
C GLY A 2 -1.23 57.71 53.39
N ILE A 3 0.01 58.15 53.69
CA ILE A 3 0.59 58.81 54.90
C ILE A 3 0.44 57.86 56.11
N ASP A 4 1.47 57.38 56.82
CA ASP A 4 2.59 58.00 57.58
C ASP A 4 3.85 57.10 57.54
N GLU A 5 5.10 57.55 57.50
CA GLU A 5 5.90 58.49 58.33
C GLU A 5 6.37 57.95 59.71
N LYS A 6 7.68 57.65 59.74
CA LYS A 6 8.71 57.85 60.79
C LYS A 6 8.41 57.46 62.25
N SER A 7 9.36 56.70 62.82
CA SER A 7 9.90 57.01 64.15
C SER A 7 11.42 56.83 64.18
N THR A 8 12.07 57.71 64.91
CA THR A 8 13.49 58.08 64.91
C THR A 8 14.02 57.97 66.35
N ILE A 9 15.35 57.92 66.52
CA ILE A 9 16.15 58.29 67.72
C ILE A 9 16.28 57.16 68.78
N GLY A 10 17.46 56.79 69.29
CA GLY A 10 18.79 57.35 69.12
C GLY A 10 19.90 56.67 69.96
N VAL A 11 21.14 57.05 69.61
CA VAL A 11 22.33 57.39 70.43
C VAL A 11 22.93 56.37 71.43
N LEU A 12 24.18 55.94 71.17
CA LEU A 12 25.41 56.17 72.00
C LEU A 12 26.61 55.50 71.29
N ILE A 13 27.52 56.22 70.62
CA ILE A 13 28.82 56.72 71.12
C ILE A 13 29.61 55.71 71.96
N GLU A 14 30.64 55.13 71.36
CA GLU A 14 31.92 54.90 72.04
C GLU A 14 33.09 55.21 71.09
N MET A 15 33.83 56.26 71.43
CA MET A 15 35.13 56.62 70.84
C MET A 15 36.25 56.00 71.67
N ARG A 16 37.23 55.36 71.01
CA ARG A 16 38.66 55.28 71.40
C ARG A 16 39.42 54.77 70.17
N SER A 17 40.03 55.66 69.38
CA SER A 17 41.40 56.19 69.51
C SER A 17 42.48 55.10 69.59
N VAL A 18 43.34 55.04 68.56
CA VAL A 18 44.82 55.20 68.63
C VAL A 18 45.48 54.61 67.37
N GLY A 19 46.22 55.46 66.65
CA GLY A 19 47.59 55.15 66.24
C GLY A 19 47.85 54.36 64.95
N THR A 20 47.99 55.11 63.85
CA THR A 20 49.10 55.04 62.86
C THR A 20 49.64 53.68 62.39
N LYS A 21 49.59 53.47 61.06
CA LYS A 21 50.77 53.25 60.22
C LYS A 21 50.40 53.38 58.73
N TYR A 22 50.80 54.48 58.13
CA TYR A 22 50.82 54.62 56.68
C TYR A 22 51.90 53.71 56.12
N ASN A 23 51.51 52.68 55.38
CA ASN A 23 52.41 51.87 54.57
C ASN A 23 52.15 52.20 53.10
N LEU A 24 52.75 53.30 52.65
CA LEU A 24 52.89 53.61 51.23
C LEU A 24 53.97 52.65 50.69
N LYS A 25 53.54 51.51 50.14
CA LYS A 25 54.42 50.68 49.31
C LYS A 25 53.65 50.07 48.15
N ASN A 26 53.98 50.60 46.99
CA ASN A 26 53.83 50.04 45.65
C ASN A 26 52.42 50.10 45.03
N ILE A 27 52.12 51.28 44.45
CA ILE A 27 51.32 51.37 43.23
C ILE A 27 52.14 50.70 42.12
N PHE A 28 52.04 49.38 41.99
CA PHE A 28 52.30 48.74 40.70
C PHE A 28 51.06 49.00 39.86
N GLY A 29 51.19 49.89 38.88
CA GLY A 29 50.19 50.05 37.85
C GLY A 29 49.94 48.70 37.20
N THR A 30 48.76 48.14 37.42
CA THR A 30 48.23 47.11 36.54
C THR A 30 47.95 47.82 35.23
N SER A 31 48.90 47.72 34.31
CA SER A 31 48.60 47.95 32.91
C SER A 31 47.39 47.07 32.61
N SER A 32 46.31 47.68 32.12
CA SER A 32 45.26 46.95 31.44
C SER A 32 45.91 46.33 30.20
N ALA A 33 46.54 45.17 30.39
CA ALA A 33 46.94 44.32 29.32
C ALA A 33 45.63 43.94 28.63
N ARG A 34 45.47 44.36 27.37
CA ARG A 34 44.48 43.74 26.49
C ARG A 34 44.75 42.24 26.57
N THR A 35 43.86 41.51 27.22
CA THR A 35 43.94 40.06 27.35
C THR A 35 43.77 39.48 25.96
N GLY A 36 44.90 39.22 25.29
CA GLY A 36 44.90 38.36 24.11
C GLY A 36 44.46 36.97 24.52
N PHE A 37 43.73 36.28 23.65
CA PHE A 37 43.30 34.91 23.88
C PHE A 37 44.52 34.05 24.21
N SER A 38 44.44 33.32 25.33
CA SER A 38 45.48 32.34 25.68
C SER A 38 45.45 31.21 24.66
N LEU A 39 46.61 30.64 24.34
CA LEU A 39 46.72 29.45 23.47
C LEU A 39 45.77 28.32 23.95
N ALA A 40 45.65 28.16 25.28
CA ALA A 40 44.76 27.19 25.89
C ALA A 40 43.28 27.50 25.58
N GLU A 41 42.85 28.76 25.65
CA GLU A 41 41.47 29.16 25.33
C GLU A 41 41.14 28.93 23.85
N ILE A 42 42.08 29.20 22.95
CA ILE A 42 41.91 28.93 21.52
C ILE A 42 41.74 27.42 21.29
N ILE A 43 42.59 26.59 21.90
CA ILE A 43 42.50 25.13 21.79
C ILE A 43 41.17 24.63 22.37
N THR A 44 40.74 25.13 23.54
CA THR A 44 39.46 24.75 24.13
C THR A 44 38.27 25.17 23.27
N SER A 45 38.29 26.39 22.71
CA SER A 45 37.22 26.84 21.81
C SER A 45 37.17 26.00 20.53
N LEU A 46 38.32 25.61 19.98
CA LEU A 46 38.42 24.77 18.79
C LEU A 46 37.93 23.34 19.06
N THR A 47 38.25 22.76 20.21
CA THR A 47 37.79 21.40 20.57
C THR A 47 36.29 21.38 20.79
N ILE A 48 35.73 22.37 21.51
CA ILE A 48 34.28 22.50 21.68
C ILE A 48 33.59 22.70 20.33
N GLY A 49 34.10 23.60 19.48
CA GLY A 49 33.56 23.83 18.14
C GLY A 49 33.61 22.56 17.27
N SER A 50 34.71 21.82 17.32
CA SER A 50 34.87 20.55 16.60
C SER A 50 33.89 19.48 17.09
N MET A 51 33.72 19.36 18.41
CA MET A 51 32.76 18.42 19.00
C MET A 51 31.32 18.74 18.61
N VAL A 52 30.95 20.03 18.62
CA VAL A 52 29.61 20.47 18.20
C VAL A 52 29.38 20.15 16.71
N LEU A 53 30.38 20.41 15.85
CA LEU A 53 30.26 20.14 14.42
C LEU A 53 30.10 18.63 14.15
N VAL A 54 30.89 17.79 14.82
CA VAL A 54 30.76 16.32 14.73
C VAL A 54 29.38 15.86 15.20
N ALA A 55 28.87 16.39 16.32
CA ALA A 55 27.54 16.05 16.81
C ALA A 55 26.44 16.41 15.80
N VAL A 56 26.51 17.61 15.19
CA VAL A 56 25.56 18.03 14.14
C VAL A 56 25.65 17.11 12.91
N LEU A 57 26.86 16.73 12.49
CA LEU A 57 27.04 15.84 11.34
C LEU A 57 26.46 14.44 11.57
N VAL A 58 26.59 13.91 12.79
CA VAL A 58 26.00 12.62 13.18
C VAL A 58 24.47 12.70 13.17
N VAL A 59 23.89 13.78 13.71
CA VAL A 59 22.43 13.98 13.69
C VAL A 59 21.93 14.13 12.25
N TYR A 60 22.64 14.89 11.41
CA TYR A 60 22.30 15.07 10.00
C TYR A 60 22.33 13.73 9.25
N ASN A 61 23.42 12.97 9.38
CA ASN A 61 23.52 11.65 8.73
C ASN A 61 22.42 10.69 9.19
N ARG A 62 22.03 10.75 10.48
CA ARG A 62 20.91 9.95 10.99
C ARG A 62 19.59 10.40 10.38
N ALA A 63 19.34 11.71 10.31
CA ALA A 63 18.13 12.27 9.72
C ALA A 63 18.02 11.93 8.22
N GLU A 64 19.13 12.03 7.48
CA GLU A 64 19.20 11.68 6.06
C GLU A 64 18.88 10.21 5.82
N ARG A 65 19.46 9.30 6.62
CA ARG A 65 19.14 7.86 6.54
C ARG A 65 17.68 7.56 6.85
N SER A 66 17.11 8.21 7.86
CA SER A 66 15.69 8.06 8.20
C SER A 66 14.79 8.61 7.09
N ALA A 67 15.11 9.77 6.53
CA ALA A 67 14.36 10.36 5.43
C ALA A 67 14.42 9.45 4.19
N ALA A 68 15.60 8.98 3.81
CA ALA A 68 15.76 8.05 2.68
C ALA A 68 14.98 6.74 2.87
N ALA A 69 14.93 6.19 4.08
CA ALA A 69 14.14 5.00 4.38
C ALA A 69 12.63 5.25 4.24
N VAL A 70 12.14 6.39 4.73
CA VAL A 70 10.72 6.78 4.61
C VAL A 70 10.37 7.04 3.14
N THR A 71 11.19 7.80 2.41
CA THR A 71 10.97 8.09 0.99
C THR A 71 10.93 6.80 0.17
N ARG A 72 11.87 5.86 0.38
CA ARG A 72 11.84 4.56 -0.30
C ARG A 72 10.57 3.77 -0.03
N LYS A 73 10.10 3.77 1.22
CA LYS A 73 8.84 3.11 1.60
C LYS A 73 7.64 3.76 0.92
N LEU A 74 7.63 5.09 0.84
CA LEU A 74 6.53 5.87 0.27
C LEU A 74 6.48 5.74 -1.26
N ASP A 75 7.63 5.89 -1.93
CA ASP A 75 7.76 5.74 -3.39
C ASP A 75 7.44 4.31 -3.83
N GLY A 76 7.91 3.30 -3.08
CA GLY A 76 7.54 1.90 -3.33
C GLY A 76 6.03 1.68 -3.25
N SER A 77 5.37 2.20 -2.21
CA SER A 77 3.91 2.05 -2.06
C SER A 77 3.09 2.75 -3.15
N ARG A 78 3.61 3.88 -3.67
CA ARG A 78 2.93 4.67 -4.71
C ARG A 78 2.92 3.93 -6.05
N LEU A 79 4.08 3.43 -6.48
CA LEU A 79 4.18 2.68 -7.73
C LEU A 79 3.29 1.43 -7.71
N LEU A 80 3.30 0.70 -6.59
CA LEU A 80 2.42 -0.46 -6.40
C LEU A 80 0.95 -0.06 -6.50
N SER A 81 0.55 1.06 -5.89
CA SER A 81 -0.84 1.54 -5.96
C SER A 81 -1.26 1.93 -7.38
N GLU A 82 -0.37 2.59 -8.14
CA GLU A 82 -0.61 2.95 -9.55
C GLU A 82 -0.74 1.70 -10.43
N VAL A 83 0.10 0.69 -10.23
CA VAL A 83 0.00 -0.62 -10.88
C VAL A 83 -1.35 -1.27 -10.60
N MET A 84 -1.74 -1.33 -9.32
CA MET A 84 -3.01 -1.93 -8.91
C MET A 84 -4.22 -1.20 -9.50
N GLN A 85 -4.12 0.12 -9.64
CA GLN A 85 -5.14 0.92 -10.31
C GLN A 85 -5.21 0.64 -11.82
N ARG A 86 -4.07 0.52 -12.51
CA ARG A 86 -4.04 0.14 -13.93
C ARG A 86 -4.60 -1.24 -14.20
N ILE A 87 -4.31 -2.23 -13.34
CA ILE A 87 -4.92 -3.57 -13.44
C ILE A 87 -6.45 -3.47 -13.28
N ALA A 88 -6.93 -2.64 -12.34
CA ALA A 88 -8.36 -2.42 -12.16
C ALA A 88 -9.00 -1.73 -13.39
N GLU A 89 -8.33 -0.76 -13.99
CA GLU A 89 -8.78 -0.08 -15.21
C GLU A 89 -8.84 -1.03 -16.42
N ASP A 90 -7.84 -1.90 -16.59
CA ASP A 90 -7.82 -2.91 -17.66
C ASP A 90 -8.97 -3.93 -17.49
N LEU A 91 -9.20 -4.38 -16.25
CA LEU A 91 -10.32 -5.27 -15.94
C LEU A 91 -11.66 -4.57 -16.19
N ASP A 92 -11.86 -3.39 -15.62
CA ASP A 92 -13.10 -2.62 -15.76
C ASP A 92 -13.40 -2.27 -17.23
N GLY A 93 -12.38 -1.86 -17.98
CA GLY A 93 -12.48 -1.48 -19.38
C GLY A 93 -12.97 -2.63 -20.25
N ILE A 94 -12.40 -3.83 -20.09
CA ILE A 94 -12.78 -4.98 -20.93
C ILE A 94 -14.18 -5.49 -20.55
N ILE A 95 -14.49 -5.59 -19.26
CA ILE A 95 -15.76 -6.15 -18.75
C ILE A 95 -16.96 -5.29 -19.16
N ALA A 96 -16.80 -3.97 -19.20
CA ALA A 96 -17.89 -3.05 -19.54
C ALA A 96 -18.44 -3.24 -20.96
N THR A 97 -17.72 -3.96 -21.83
CA THR A 97 -17.95 -3.98 -23.28
C THR A 97 -18.65 -5.23 -23.86
N GLY A 98 -19.06 -6.20 -23.05
CA GLY A 98 -19.96 -7.30 -23.48
C GLY A 98 -19.43 -8.73 -23.41
N ALA A 99 -20.28 -9.67 -23.85
CA ALA A 99 -20.40 -11.07 -23.38
C ALA A 99 -19.33 -12.10 -23.78
N ASP A 100 -18.28 -11.71 -24.51
CA ASP A 100 -17.26 -12.64 -25.03
C ASP A 100 -15.87 -12.37 -24.43
N THR A 101 -15.84 -12.22 -23.10
CA THR A 101 -14.61 -11.99 -22.33
C THR A 101 -14.22 -13.25 -21.57
N LYS A 102 -12.97 -13.68 -21.72
CA LYS A 102 -12.35 -14.79 -21.00
C LYS A 102 -11.24 -14.24 -20.11
N ILE A 103 -11.22 -14.69 -18.85
CA ILE A 103 -10.17 -14.37 -17.89
C ILE A 103 -9.47 -15.68 -17.52
N ASN A 104 -8.15 -15.72 -17.66
CA ASN A 104 -7.31 -16.81 -17.19
C ASN A 104 -6.34 -16.32 -16.12
N ILE A 105 -6.29 -17.02 -14.98
CA ILE A 105 -5.41 -16.74 -13.86
C ILE A 105 -4.55 -17.97 -13.59
N GLU A 106 -3.24 -17.78 -13.58
CA GLU A 106 -2.26 -18.81 -13.28
C GLU A 106 -1.22 -18.27 -12.29
N ASN A 107 -1.24 -18.76 -11.05
CA ASN A 107 -0.13 -18.56 -10.12
C ASN A 107 0.88 -19.71 -10.22
N LYS A 108 2.16 -19.36 -10.17
CA LYS A 108 3.32 -20.27 -10.24
C LYS A 108 4.36 -19.81 -9.21
N PHE A 109 5.41 -20.60 -9.05
CA PHE A 109 6.59 -20.21 -8.29
C PHE A 109 7.80 -20.30 -9.20
N GLU A 110 8.59 -19.24 -9.24
CA GLU A 110 9.80 -19.14 -10.06
C GLU A 110 10.94 -18.64 -9.17
N ASN A 111 12.06 -19.37 -9.16
CA ASN A 111 13.23 -19.06 -8.32
C ASN A 111 12.91 -18.83 -6.82
N GLY A 112 11.88 -19.51 -6.31
CA GLY A 112 11.42 -19.37 -4.92
C GLY A 112 10.44 -18.22 -4.68
N PHE A 113 10.23 -17.34 -5.65
CA PHE A 113 9.28 -16.23 -5.58
C PHE A 113 7.89 -16.65 -6.10
N PRO A 114 6.80 -16.16 -5.49
CA PRO A 114 5.45 -16.35 -6.02
C PRO A 114 5.25 -15.43 -7.22
N THR A 115 4.95 -16.03 -8.38
CA THR A 115 4.66 -15.35 -9.63
C THR A 115 3.22 -15.57 -10.05
N ALA A 116 2.65 -14.61 -10.77
CA ALA A 116 1.30 -14.74 -11.31
C ALA A 116 1.23 -14.26 -12.75
N LYS A 117 0.33 -14.87 -13.51
CA LYS A 117 -0.07 -14.48 -14.85
C LYS A 117 -1.58 -14.30 -14.88
N LEU A 118 -2.01 -13.10 -15.27
CA LEU A 118 -3.40 -12.76 -15.58
C LEU A 118 -3.49 -12.49 -17.08
N THR A 119 -4.36 -13.23 -17.75
CA THR A 119 -4.66 -13.06 -19.17
C THR A 119 -6.12 -12.69 -19.31
N ILE A 120 -6.38 -11.53 -19.91
CA ILE A 120 -7.72 -11.02 -20.18
C ILE A 120 -7.87 -11.00 -21.69
N THR A 121 -8.76 -11.82 -22.22
CA THR A 121 -8.95 -11.96 -23.67
C THR A 121 -10.39 -11.64 -24.02
N ARG A 122 -10.57 -10.77 -25.00
CA ARG A 122 -11.86 -10.43 -25.59
C ARG A 122 -11.89 -10.92 -27.03
N THR A 123 -12.93 -11.68 -27.36
CA THR A 123 -13.16 -12.17 -28.71
C THR A 123 -14.34 -11.46 -29.35
N ILE A 124 -14.31 -11.31 -30.67
CA ILE A 124 -15.46 -10.90 -31.48
C ILE A 124 -15.64 -11.90 -32.63
N PHE A 125 -16.85 -12.00 -33.14
CA PHE A 125 -17.15 -12.82 -34.30
C PHE A 125 -17.10 -11.96 -35.58
N ASP A 126 -16.33 -12.41 -36.57
CA ASP A 126 -16.34 -11.80 -37.91
C ASP A 126 -17.65 -12.15 -38.66
N SER A 127 -17.91 -11.46 -39.77
CA SER A 127 -18.95 -11.73 -40.77
C SER A 127 -19.04 -13.20 -41.23
N LYS A 128 -17.96 -13.98 -41.08
CA LYS A 128 -17.88 -15.41 -41.36
C LYS A 128 -18.14 -16.31 -40.13
N ASN A 129 -18.59 -15.72 -39.02
CA ASN A 129 -18.80 -16.38 -37.73
C ASN A 129 -17.56 -17.08 -37.16
N GLN A 130 -16.38 -16.51 -37.37
CA GLN A 130 -15.12 -16.98 -36.80
C GLN A 130 -14.72 -16.10 -35.61
N GLU A 131 -14.32 -16.72 -34.49
CA GLU A 131 -13.78 -16.02 -33.33
C GLU A 131 -12.43 -15.37 -33.68
N GLN A 132 -12.35 -14.05 -33.51
CA GLN A 132 -11.11 -13.28 -33.61
C GLN A 132 -10.84 -12.58 -32.29
N ILE A 133 -9.56 -12.51 -31.91
CA ILE A 133 -9.13 -11.79 -30.70
C ILE A 133 -9.21 -10.30 -31.00
N PHE A 134 -10.17 -9.64 -30.38
CA PHE A 134 -10.31 -8.20 -30.47
C PHE A 134 -9.27 -7.48 -29.61
N GLU A 135 -9.05 -8.01 -28.40
CA GLU A 135 -8.17 -7.43 -27.40
C GLU A 135 -7.63 -8.52 -26.48
N ASN A 136 -6.35 -8.43 -26.12
CA ASN A 136 -5.66 -9.34 -25.26
C ASN A 136 -4.70 -8.56 -24.35
N ILE A 137 -4.95 -8.59 -23.05
CA ILE A 137 -4.12 -7.97 -22.03
C ILE A 137 -3.50 -9.06 -21.18
N ILE A 138 -2.17 -9.06 -21.08
CA ILE A 138 -1.41 -10.00 -20.28
C ILE A 138 -0.64 -9.23 -19.21
N TRP A 139 -0.94 -9.51 -17.95
CA TRP A 139 -0.14 -9.11 -16.81
C TRP A 139 0.64 -10.32 -16.33
N GLN A 140 1.97 -10.22 -16.27
CA GLN A 140 2.81 -11.32 -15.81
C GLN A 140 4.01 -10.82 -15.03
N THR A 141 4.38 -11.53 -13.98
CA THR A 141 5.65 -11.33 -13.29
C THR A 141 6.67 -12.36 -13.72
N SER A 142 7.90 -11.93 -13.92
CA SER A 142 9.05 -12.83 -14.15
C SER A 142 10.23 -12.38 -13.30
N TYR A 143 11.15 -13.31 -13.05
CA TYR A 143 12.35 -13.05 -12.29
C TYR A 143 13.26 -12.05 -13.00
N ASP A 144 13.79 -11.08 -12.24
CA ASP A 144 14.76 -10.12 -12.76
C ASP A 144 16.16 -10.74 -12.76
N PHE A 145 16.66 -11.10 -13.94
CA PHE A 145 18.03 -11.60 -14.10
C PHE A 145 19.05 -10.50 -14.36
N GLU A 146 18.60 -9.28 -14.69
CA GLU A 146 19.47 -8.18 -15.12
C GLU A 146 19.84 -7.26 -13.96
N SER A 147 18.95 -7.11 -12.98
CA SER A 147 19.19 -6.29 -11.79
C SER A 147 20.04 -7.02 -10.75
N ASN A 148 20.93 -6.28 -10.08
CA ASN A 148 21.70 -6.75 -8.90
C ASN A 148 20.82 -6.95 -7.64
N VAL A 149 19.50 -6.88 -7.76
CA VAL A 149 18.55 -7.00 -6.66
C VAL A 149 17.64 -8.18 -6.97
N ASP A 150 17.70 -9.22 -6.12
CA ASP A 150 16.83 -10.38 -6.24
C ASP A 150 15.36 -9.93 -6.13
N GLY A 151 14.60 -10.13 -7.20
CA GLY A 151 13.22 -9.68 -7.26
C GLY A 151 12.53 -10.05 -8.56
N LEU A 152 11.30 -9.59 -8.69
CA LEU A 152 10.41 -9.78 -9.82
C LEU A 152 10.21 -8.44 -10.54
N VAL A 153 10.04 -8.53 -11.86
CA VAL A 153 9.54 -7.45 -12.70
C VAL A 153 8.14 -7.81 -13.16
N LEU A 154 7.20 -6.88 -12.98
CA LEU A 154 5.86 -6.98 -13.52
C LEU A 154 5.81 -6.37 -14.92
N TYR A 155 5.39 -7.18 -15.87
CA TYR A 155 5.20 -6.82 -17.25
C TYR A 155 3.72 -6.71 -17.58
N ARG A 156 3.41 -5.76 -18.46
CA ARG A 156 2.10 -5.64 -19.12
C ARG A 156 2.31 -5.76 -20.62
N SER A 157 1.52 -6.60 -21.26
CA SER A 157 1.38 -6.65 -22.71
C SER A 157 -0.08 -6.36 -23.06
N HIS A 158 -0.27 -5.57 -24.11
CA HIS A 158 -1.58 -5.21 -24.63
C HIS A 158 -1.52 -5.34 -26.14
N SER A 159 -2.34 -6.23 -26.69
CA SER A 159 -2.39 -6.53 -28.12
C SER A 159 -3.83 -6.75 -28.58
N GLY A 160 -4.06 -6.73 -29.89
CA GLY A 160 -5.38 -6.98 -30.48
C GLY A 160 -5.75 -5.99 -31.58
N ILE A 161 -6.82 -6.30 -32.30
CA ILE A 161 -7.31 -5.56 -33.48
C ILE A 161 -7.85 -4.17 -33.11
N ALA A 162 -8.13 -3.94 -31.81
CA ALA A 162 -8.57 -2.66 -31.27
C ALA A 162 -7.46 -1.58 -31.25
N MET A 163 -6.17 -1.95 -31.29
CA MET A 163 -5.11 -0.94 -31.43
C MET A 163 -5.16 -0.36 -32.85
N GLU A 164 -5.29 0.95 -32.92
CA GLU A 164 -5.70 1.72 -34.10
C GLU A 164 -4.69 1.69 -35.26
N ASP A 165 -3.56 1.00 -35.13
CA ASP A 165 -2.50 0.97 -36.13
C ASP A 165 -2.45 -0.32 -36.96
N LYS A 166 -3.54 -0.56 -37.69
CA LYS A 166 -3.66 -1.68 -38.66
C LYS A 166 -2.68 -1.56 -39.84
N VAL A 167 -1.96 -0.45 -39.97
CA VAL A 167 -1.01 -0.20 -41.06
C VAL A 167 0.40 -0.65 -40.66
N LEU A 168 0.80 -0.46 -39.40
CA LEU A 168 2.08 -0.95 -38.89
C LEU A 168 2.09 -2.45 -38.53
N ASP A 169 0.95 -3.03 -38.14
CA ASP A 169 0.90 -4.44 -37.72
C ASP A 169 1.01 -5.46 -38.87
N LYS A 170 0.77 -5.03 -40.13
CA LYS A 170 0.90 -5.92 -41.30
C LYS A 170 2.32 -6.37 -41.59
N ASN A 171 3.31 -5.59 -41.13
CA ASN A 171 4.74 -5.87 -41.34
C ASN A 171 5.45 -6.34 -40.06
N LYS A 172 4.73 -6.47 -38.94
CA LYS A 172 5.30 -7.01 -37.71
C LYS A 172 5.16 -8.52 -37.67
N ASP A 173 6.26 -9.20 -37.39
CA ASP A 173 6.28 -10.64 -37.15
C ASP A 173 5.49 -10.99 -35.87
N ASP A 174 5.01 -12.23 -35.74
CA ASP A 174 4.20 -12.67 -34.59
C ASP A 174 4.88 -12.47 -33.23
N TRP A 175 6.22 -12.40 -33.20
CA TRP A 175 7.00 -12.13 -31.99
C TRP A 175 7.05 -10.65 -31.58
N GLU A 176 6.74 -9.72 -32.49
CA GLU A 176 6.69 -8.27 -32.24
C GLU A 176 5.31 -7.78 -31.78
N ARG A 177 4.27 -8.60 -31.97
CA ARG A 177 2.85 -8.24 -31.69
C ARG A 177 2.47 -8.33 -30.21
N GLY A 178 3.36 -8.85 -29.36
CA GLY A 178 3.18 -8.96 -27.92
C GLY A 178 4.32 -8.30 -27.16
N LEU A 179 4.56 -7.00 -27.37
CA LEU A 179 5.57 -6.28 -26.62
C LEU A 179 5.20 -6.30 -25.12
N PHE A 180 6.05 -6.91 -24.30
CA PHE A 180 5.95 -6.85 -22.85
C PHE A 180 6.67 -5.61 -22.36
N VAL A 181 5.92 -4.66 -21.79
CA VAL A 181 6.48 -3.44 -21.22
C VAL A 181 6.67 -3.66 -19.72
N PRO A 182 7.89 -3.49 -19.17
CA PRO A 182 8.11 -3.54 -17.73
C PRO A 182 7.44 -2.32 -17.09
N ILE A 183 6.55 -2.56 -16.13
CA ILE A 183 5.79 -1.51 -15.44
C ILE A 183 6.36 -1.23 -14.05
N CYS A 184 6.77 -2.28 -13.34
CA CYS A 184 7.27 -2.18 -11.97
C CYS A 184 8.33 -3.24 -11.73
N ALA A 185 9.49 -2.82 -11.21
CA ALA A 185 10.61 -3.70 -10.84
C ALA A 185 10.75 -3.75 -9.31
N GLY A 186 11.49 -4.73 -8.79
CA GLY A 186 11.72 -4.88 -7.35
C GLY A 186 10.49 -5.37 -6.58
N ILE A 187 9.60 -6.12 -7.24
CA ILE A 187 8.49 -6.80 -6.59
C ILE A 187 9.02 -8.08 -5.97
N THR A 188 8.66 -8.39 -4.73
CA THR A 188 9.07 -9.60 -4.02
C THR A 188 7.91 -10.57 -3.85
N PHE A 189 6.68 -10.11 -4.08
CA PHE A 189 5.49 -10.95 -4.02
C PHE A 189 4.44 -10.46 -5.03
N PHE A 190 3.94 -11.36 -5.86
CA PHE A 190 2.77 -11.08 -6.69
C PHE A 190 1.87 -12.32 -6.78
N ARG A 191 0.59 -12.17 -6.42
CA ARG A 191 -0.37 -13.25 -6.44
C ARG A 191 -1.76 -12.75 -6.79
N ILE A 192 -2.49 -13.55 -7.55
CA ILE A 192 -3.83 -13.22 -8.01
C ILE A 192 -4.78 -14.34 -7.62
N LYS A 193 -5.81 -14.04 -6.83
CA LYS A 193 -6.77 -15.02 -6.36
C LYS A 193 -8.17 -14.66 -6.79
N VAL A 194 -9.03 -15.66 -6.94
CA VAL A 194 -10.46 -15.46 -7.15
C VAL A 194 -11.22 -15.79 -5.86
N PRO A 195 -11.92 -14.82 -5.24
CA PRO A 195 -12.81 -15.12 -4.13
C PRO A 195 -14.01 -15.95 -4.63
N TRP A 196 -14.24 -17.11 -4.03
CA TRP A 196 -15.35 -18.01 -4.32
C TRP A 196 -16.00 -18.47 -3.01
N GLY A 197 -17.04 -17.74 -2.59
CA GLY A 197 -17.65 -17.94 -1.28
C GLY A 197 -16.66 -17.59 -0.16
N GLU A 198 -16.40 -18.55 0.73
CA GLU A 198 -15.42 -18.43 1.83
C GLU A 198 -14.00 -18.86 1.42
N THR A 199 -13.82 -19.33 0.18
CA THR A 199 -12.55 -19.87 -0.30
C THR A 199 -11.90 -18.97 -1.35
N TYR A 200 -10.58 -19.09 -1.50
CA TYR A 200 -9.82 -18.40 -2.55
C TYR A 200 -9.24 -19.42 -3.53
N LEU A 201 -9.44 -19.18 -4.82
CA LEU A 201 -8.90 -20.01 -5.89
C LEU A 201 -7.66 -19.35 -6.48
N ASP A 202 -6.55 -20.08 -6.54
CA ASP A 202 -5.30 -19.63 -7.15
C ASP A 202 -5.26 -19.81 -8.68
N LYS A 203 -6.31 -20.39 -9.27
CA LYS A 203 -6.41 -20.61 -10.72
C LYS A 203 -7.85 -20.38 -11.17
N TRP A 204 -8.00 -19.78 -12.34
CA TRP A 204 -9.29 -19.60 -12.98
C TRP A 204 -9.15 -19.79 -14.48
N THR A 205 -9.86 -20.75 -15.06
CA THR A 205 -9.81 -21.07 -16.50
C THR A 205 -11.22 -21.21 -17.11
N SER A 206 -12.24 -20.77 -16.37
CA SER A 206 -13.64 -20.91 -16.77
C SER A 206 -13.96 -19.96 -17.93
N THR A 207 -14.93 -20.35 -18.75
CA THR A 207 -15.53 -19.49 -19.78
C THR A 207 -16.41 -18.39 -19.19
N SER A 208 -16.82 -18.54 -17.93
CA SER A 208 -17.53 -17.49 -17.20
C SER A 208 -16.55 -16.59 -16.46
N LEU A 209 -16.93 -15.31 -16.36
CA LEU A 209 -16.19 -14.35 -15.58
C LEU A 209 -16.22 -14.72 -14.09
N PRO A 210 -15.08 -14.58 -13.37
CA PRO A 210 -15.06 -14.73 -11.93
C PRO A 210 -15.88 -13.61 -11.27
N PRO A 211 -16.43 -13.82 -10.06
CA PRO A 211 -17.19 -12.78 -9.36
C PRO A 211 -16.32 -11.56 -9.02
N GLY A 212 -15.05 -11.79 -8.72
CA GLY A 212 -14.04 -10.77 -8.53
C GLY A 212 -12.64 -11.36 -8.62
N ILE A 213 -11.64 -10.50 -8.52
CA ILE A 213 -10.23 -10.87 -8.46
C ILE A 213 -9.60 -10.10 -7.31
N GLU A 214 -8.93 -10.81 -6.41
CA GLU A 214 -8.04 -10.25 -5.41
C GLU A 214 -6.62 -10.27 -5.97
N VAL A 215 -6.02 -9.10 -6.10
CA VAL A 215 -4.62 -8.95 -6.46
C VAL A 215 -3.84 -8.59 -5.20
N THR A 216 -2.71 -9.24 -5.00
CA THR A 216 -1.77 -8.96 -3.91
C THR A 216 -0.40 -8.69 -4.50
N ILE A 217 0.20 -7.56 -4.13
CA ILE A 217 1.53 -7.16 -4.57
C ILE A 217 2.35 -6.65 -3.38
N SER A 218 3.66 -6.92 -3.36
CA SER A 218 4.57 -6.38 -2.36
C SER A 218 5.99 -6.20 -2.91
N SER A 219 6.69 -5.22 -2.33
CA SER A 219 8.13 -4.98 -2.51
C SER A 219 8.88 -5.00 -1.16
N ALA A 220 8.28 -5.55 -0.11
CA ALA A 220 8.95 -5.68 1.18
C ALA A 220 9.93 -6.86 1.19
N GLU A 221 10.88 -6.85 2.13
CA GLU A 221 11.93 -7.87 2.21
C GLU A 221 11.33 -9.27 2.37
N PRO A 222 11.68 -10.23 1.49
CA PRO A 222 11.15 -11.58 1.57
C PRO A 222 11.88 -12.39 2.66
N PHE A 223 11.15 -13.25 3.35
CA PHE A 223 11.69 -14.24 4.26
C PHE A 223 11.39 -15.66 3.75
N LYS A 224 12.26 -16.61 4.08
CA LYS A 224 12.06 -18.02 3.72
C LYS A 224 11.05 -18.65 4.68
N THR A 225 9.98 -19.21 4.13
CA THR A 225 9.04 -20.03 4.88
C THR A 225 9.65 -21.40 5.20
N VAL A 226 9.01 -22.14 6.12
CA VAL A 226 9.40 -23.52 6.47
C VAL A 226 9.37 -24.45 5.25
N GLY A 227 8.56 -24.11 4.22
CA GLY A 227 8.47 -24.85 2.96
C GLY A 227 9.53 -24.49 1.93
N GLY A 228 10.50 -23.61 2.25
CA GLY A 228 11.55 -23.18 1.32
C GLY A 228 11.11 -22.16 0.26
N THR A 229 9.86 -21.70 0.30
CA THR A 229 9.37 -20.60 -0.55
C THR A 229 9.66 -19.26 0.09
N LEU A 230 9.80 -18.22 -0.73
CA LEU A 230 9.90 -16.84 -0.27
C LEU A 230 8.49 -16.27 -0.08
N ASP A 231 8.25 -15.66 1.08
CA ASP A 231 7.03 -14.92 1.39
C ASP A 231 7.41 -13.58 2.03
N VAL A 232 6.44 -12.69 2.15
CA VAL A 232 6.64 -11.32 2.61
C VAL A 232 5.74 -11.04 3.81
N PRO A 233 6.15 -10.21 4.78
CA PRO A 233 5.31 -9.88 5.93
C PRO A 233 3.96 -9.30 5.49
N GLU A 234 2.90 -9.61 6.23
CA GLU A 234 1.54 -9.21 5.85
C GLU A 234 1.38 -7.69 5.81
N GLU A 235 2.11 -6.96 6.66
CA GLU A 235 2.10 -5.49 6.70
C GLU A 235 2.72 -4.87 5.43
N GLY A 236 3.52 -5.64 4.70
CA GLY A 236 4.11 -5.24 3.43
C GLY A 236 3.23 -5.50 2.22
N LYS A 237 2.13 -6.26 2.37
CA LYS A 237 1.26 -6.66 1.25
C LYS A 237 0.24 -5.57 0.97
N VAL A 238 0.17 -5.16 -0.30
CA VAL A 238 -0.89 -4.31 -0.82
C VAL A 238 -1.91 -5.22 -1.49
N ILE A 239 -3.11 -5.30 -0.92
CA ILE A 239 -4.18 -6.17 -1.38
C ILE A 239 -5.32 -5.30 -1.91
N ARG A 240 -5.85 -5.65 -3.08
CA ARG A 240 -7.07 -5.03 -3.63
C ARG A 240 -7.97 -6.08 -4.27
N THR A 241 -9.24 -6.02 -3.92
CA THR A 241 -10.28 -6.84 -4.55
C THR A 241 -11.04 -6.02 -5.57
N ILE A 242 -11.08 -6.53 -6.81
CA ILE A 242 -11.70 -5.90 -7.98
C ILE A 242 -12.91 -6.73 -8.35
N ALA A 243 -14.10 -6.13 -8.31
CA ALA A 243 -15.34 -6.81 -8.66
C ALA A 243 -15.51 -6.85 -10.19
N ILE A 244 -15.71 -8.06 -10.73
CA ILE A 244 -15.77 -8.30 -12.17
C ILE A 244 -17.21 -8.47 -12.62
N ASP A 245 -17.97 -9.35 -11.96
CA ASP A 245 -19.38 -9.54 -12.30
C ASP A 245 -20.24 -8.51 -11.55
N ARG A 246 -20.36 -7.31 -12.11
CA ARG A 246 -21.23 -6.24 -11.58
C ARG A 246 -22.73 -6.49 -11.86
N THR A 247 -23.06 -7.50 -12.65
CA THR A 247 -24.45 -7.82 -13.01
C THR A 247 -25.14 -8.73 -12.00
N ARG A 248 -24.36 -9.44 -11.16
CA ARG A 248 -24.88 -10.21 -10.03
C ARG A 248 -24.92 -9.35 -8.76
N LYS A 249 -26.06 -9.37 -8.05
CA LYS A 249 -26.19 -8.78 -6.70
C LYS A 249 -25.25 -9.51 -5.74
N ILE A 250 -24.10 -8.91 -5.43
CA ILE A 250 -23.22 -9.38 -4.36
C ILE A 250 -23.95 -9.13 -3.03
N LYS A 251 -24.29 -10.20 -2.30
CA LYS A 251 -24.82 -10.08 -0.94
C LYS A 251 -23.66 -9.83 0.01
N PHE A 252 -23.49 -8.60 0.45
CA PHE A 252 -22.55 -8.29 1.53
C PHE A 252 -23.20 -8.70 2.86
N THR A 253 -22.66 -9.73 3.50
CA THR A 253 -22.94 -10.00 4.90
C THR A 253 -22.01 -9.12 5.72
N VAL A 254 -22.50 -7.95 6.14
CA VAL A 254 -21.76 -7.13 7.11
C VAL A 254 -21.93 -7.83 8.46
N GLU A 255 -20.87 -8.51 8.92
CA GLU A 255 -20.83 -8.98 10.30
C GLU A 255 -20.83 -7.75 11.21
N LYS A 256 -21.97 -7.53 11.86
CA LYS A 256 -22.16 -6.45 12.81
C LYS A 256 -21.28 -6.75 14.02
N SER A 257 -20.09 -6.13 14.08
CA SER A 257 -19.22 -6.18 15.24
C SER A 257 -20.00 -5.70 16.46
N GLY A 258 -20.21 -6.62 17.41
CA GLY A 258 -21.09 -6.42 18.55
C GLY A 258 -20.56 -5.39 19.53
N THR A 259 -21.44 -4.51 20.00
CA THR A 259 -21.42 -3.99 21.37
C THR A 259 -22.83 -3.60 21.80
N ALA A 260 -23.16 -4.04 23.02
CA ALA A 260 -24.20 -3.59 23.93
C ALA A 260 -25.67 -3.88 23.58
N GLU A 261 -26.16 -4.83 24.37
CA GLU A 261 -27.54 -5.11 24.76
C GLU A 261 -28.41 -3.85 24.90
N GLY A 262 -29.60 -3.94 24.29
CA GLY A 262 -30.73 -3.05 24.49
C GLY A 262 -31.95 -3.77 23.96
N GLU A 263 -32.61 -4.53 24.82
CA GLU A 263 -33.91 -5.14 24.55
C GLU A 263 -34.93 -4.06 24.22
N GLU A 264 -35.49 -4.08 23.00
CA GLU A 264 -36.89 -3.73 22.81
C GLU A 264 -37.53 -4.76 21.87
N LYS A 265 -38.46 -5.52 22.45
CA LYS A 265 -39.36 -6.45 21.75
C LYS A 265 -40.45 -5.62 21.08
N GLU A 266 -40.76 -5.87 19.80
CA GLU A 266 -42.16 -5.91 19.39
C GLU A 266 -42.43 -6.76 18.13
N GLN A 267 -43.06 -7.90 18.41
CA GLN A 267 -44.16 -8.57 17.70
C GLN A 267 -44.05 -8.93 16.20
N VAL A 268 -43.79 -10.22 16.03
CA VAL A 268 -44.43 -11.18 15.11
C VAL A 268 -45.80 -10.74 14.59
N ASN A 269 -45.97 -10.79 13.26
CA ASN A 269 -47.22 -11.20 12.62
C ASN A 269 -46.90 -11.93 11.30
N GLU A 270 -46.80 -13.26 11.38
CA GLU A 270 -47.25 -14.13 10.27
C GLU A 270 -48.77 -13.99 10.14
N PRO A 271 -49.31 -14.17 8.93
CA PRO A 271 -50.45 -15.06 8.81
C PRO A 271 -50.20 -16.16 7.77
N LEU A 272 -50.30 -17.39 8.25
CA LEU A 272 -50.52 -18.64 7.48
C LEU A 272 -52.03 -18.77 7.10
N PRO A 273 -52.42 -19.78 6.30
CA PRO A 273 -53.46 -19.72 5.26
C PRO A 273 -54.83 -20.21 5.73
N ASP A 274 -55.88 -19.90 4.96
CA ASP A 274 -56.98 -20.87 4.76
C ASP A 274 -57.82 -20.55 3.51
N GLY A 275 -58.30 -21.60 2.84
CA GLY A 275 -59.04 -21.51 1.58
C GLY A 275 -60.55 -21.74 1.71
N LYS A 276 -61.30 -21.55 0.62
CA LYS A 276 -62.57 -22.26 0.36
C LYS A 276 -62.96 -22.30 -1.12
N LYS A 277 -62.91 -23.52 -1.66
CA LYS A 277 -63.87 -24.25 -2.53
C LYS A 277 -64.61 -23.49 -3.64
N SER A 278 -64.45 -24.01 -4.86
CA SER A 278 -65.57 -24.43 -5.74
C SER A 278 -65.07 -25.43 -6.80
N GLN A 279 -65.47 -26.70 -6.66
CA GLN A 279 -65.62 -27.71 -7.73
C GLN A 279 -67.14 -28.00 -7.81
N PRO A 280 -67.74 -28.47 -8.93
CA PRO A 280 -67.36 -29.72 -9.61
C PRO A 280 -67.57 -29.69 -11.16
N ASN A 281 -67.02 -30.57 -11.99
CA ASN A 281 -67.44 -31.95 -12.21
C ASN A 281 -66.45 -32.66 -13.19
N SER A 282 -66.01 -33.86 -12.81
CA SER A 282 -65.46 -34.92 -13.69
C SER A 282 -66.60 -35.52 -14.57
N PRO A 283 -66.40 -36.39 -15.59
CA PRO A 283 -65.46 -37.54 -15.66
C PRO A 283 -64.81 -37.70 -17.08
N LYS A 284 -63.93 -38.64 -17.45
CA LYS A 284 -63.85 -40.08 -17.15
C LYS A 284 -62.53 -40.65 -17.74
N LYS A 285 -62.01 -41.69 -17.09
CA LYS A 285 -60.89 -42.61 -17.41
C LYS A 285 -60.70 -42.99 -18.90
N THR A 286 -59.47 -43.35 -19.29
CA THR A 286 -58.99 -44.74 -19.64
C THR A 286 -57.48 -44.68 -19.94
N LYS A 287 -56.59 -45.21 -19.07
CA LYS A 287 -55.77 -46.45 -19.23
C LYS A 287 -55.08 -46.68 -20.59
N GLU A 288 -53.74 -46.67 -20.54
CA GLU A 288 -52.79 -47.73 -20.95
C GLU A 288 -52.85 -48.30 -22.39
N VAL A 289 -51.71 -48.31 -23.10
CA VAL A 289 -51.01 -49.54 -23.56
C VAL A 289 -49.80 -49.19 -24.44
N ARG A 290 -48.70 -49.93 -24.20
CA ARG A 290 -47.46 -50.07 -24.96
C ARG A 290 -47.61 -50.10 -26.49
N ARG A 291 -46.59 -49.59 -27.18
CA ARG A 291 -45.79 -50.39 -28.11
C ARG A 291 -44.36 -49.92 -28.10
#